data_AF-X1KH27-F1
#
_entry.id   AF-X1KH27-F1
#
_cell.length_a   1.000
_cell.length_b   1.000
_cell.length_c   1.000
_cell.angle_alpha   90.00
_cell.angle_beta   90.00
_cell.angle_gamma   90.00
#
_symmetry.space_group_name_H-M   'P 1'
#
loop_
_entity.id
_entity.type
_entity.pdbx_description
1 polymer ?
#
loop_
_entity_poly.entity_id
_entity_poly.type
_entity_poly.pdbx_seq_one_letter_code
_entity_poly.pdbx_strand_id
1 'polypeptide(L)' 'MHEPLPTEIVEVHPLFGEFDILVKIECRDIDEIGSIVINKIRSTRGVMDTKTLIGTKSLSG' A
#
# COMPACT_ATOMS: atom_id res chain seq x y z
N MET A 1 6.37 -20.17 -8.97
CA MET A 1 5.00 -19.71 -9.28
C MET A 1 4.68 -18.66 -8.23
N HIS A 2 4.63 -17.38 -8.58
CA HIS A 2 4.28 -16.33 -7.61
C HIS A 2 2.77 -16.30 -7.43
N GLU A 3 2.33 -16.17 -6.19
CA GLU A 3 0.93 -15.94 -5.85
C GLU A 3 0.45 -14.63 -6.50
N PRO A 4 -0.77 -14.57 -7.04
CA PRO A 4 -1.31 -13.33 -7.57
C PRO A 4 -1.34 -12.26 -6.48
N LEU A 5 -1.09 -11.01 -6.88
CA LEU A 5 -1.14 -9.90 -5.94
C LEU A 5 -2.55 -9.79 -5.33
N PRO A 6 -2.66 -9.40 -4.04
CA PRO A 6 -3.92 -9.04 -3.43
C PRO A 6 -4.67 -8.02 -4.29
N THR A 7 -5.99 -8.16 -4.40
CA THR A 7 -6.85 -7.37 -5.29
C THR A 7 -6.73 -5.86 -5.07
N GLU A 8 -6.35 -5.45 -3.87
CA GLU A 8 -6.23 -4.05 -3.48
C GLU A 8 -4.93 -3.42 -3.98
N ILE A 9 -3.92 -4.22 -4.33
CA ILE A 9 -2.64 -3.74 -4.86
C ILE A 9 -2.75 -3.59 -6.37
N VAL A 10 -2.75 -2.35 -6.84
CA VAL A 10 -2.87 -2.03 -8.28
C VAL A 10 -1.51 -1.82 -8.94
N GLU A 11 -0.49 -1.37 -8.18
CA GLU A 11 0.86 -1.18 -8.68
C GLU A 11 1.91 -1.46 -7.59
N VAL A 12 3.06 -2.00 -8.00
CA VAL A 12 4.24 -2.21 -7.15
C VAL A 12 5.48 -1.82 -7.94
N HIS A 13 6.28 -0.92 -7.37
CA HIS A 13 7.51 -0.43 -7.97
C HIS A 13 8.66 -0.59 -6.97
N PRO A 14 9.68 -1.43 -7.25
CA PRO A 14 10.90 -1.41 -6.46
C PRO A 14 11.64 -0.10 -6.70
N LEU A 15 12.18 0.47 -5.64
CA LEU A 15 12.85 1.76 -5.66
C LEU A 15 14.31 1.61 -5.21
N PHE A 16 15.10 2.61 -5.57
CA PHE A 16 16.41 2.85 -4.99
C PHE A 16 16.32 4.17 -4.23
N GLY A 17 16.61 4.19 -2.94
CA GLY A 17 16.55 5.41 -2.12
C GLY A 17 16.13 5.15 -0.68
N GLU A 18 15.45 6.11 -0.06
CA GLU A 18 14.94 6.03 1.32
C GLU A 18 13.96 4.86 1.52
N PHE A 19 13.20 4.52 0.48
CA PHE A 19 12.26 3.40 0.49
C PHE A 19 12.70 2.36 -0.54
N ASP A 20 12.53 1.08 -0.20
CA ASP A 20 12.82 -0.04 -1.11
C ASP A 20 11.68 -0.33 -2.08
N ILE A 21 10.44 -0.03 -1.69
CA ILE A 21 9.23 -0.37 -2.45
C ILE A 21 8.22 0.77 -2.35
N LEU A 22 7.64 1.15 -3.49
CA LEU A 22 6.42 1.95 -3.58
C LEU A 22 5.25 1.05 -4.01
N VAL A 23 4.22 0.98 -3.19
CA VAL A 23 2.99 0.24 -3.47
C VAL A 23 1.85 1.23 -3.60
N LYS A 24 1.04 1.08 -4.66
CA LYS A 24 -0.24 1.79 -4.80
C LYS A 24 -1.38 0.82 -4.51
N ILE A 25 -2.26 1.23 -3.61
CA ILE A 25 -3.47 0.50 -3.28
C ILE A 25 -4.71 1.31 -3.64
N GLU A 26 -5.77 0.62 -4.06
CA GLU A 26 -7.09 1.20 -4.26
C GLU A 26 -8.07 0.57 -3.26
N CYS A 27 -8.79 1.43 -2.55
CA CYS A 27 -9.69 1.06 -1.46
C CYS A 27 -10.96 1.93 -1.53
N ARG A 28 -12.03 1.48 -0.89
CA ARG A 28 -13.33 2.17 -0.89
C ARG A 28 -13.34 3.37 0.04
N ASP A 29 -12.65 3.27 1.17
CA ASP A 29 -12.61 4.28 2.22
C ASP A 29 -11.30 4.25 3.01
N ILE A 30 -11.16 5.21 3.93
CA ILE A 30 -9.94 5.38 4.75
C ILE A 30 -9.79 4.25 5.78
N ASP A 31 -10.88 3.69 6.28
CA ASP A 31 -10.83 2.61 7.27
C ASP A 31 -10.26 1.32 6.63
N GLU A 32 -10.65 1.04 5.39
CA GLU A 32 -10.10 -0.05 4.60
C GLU A 32 -8.59 0.15 4.32
N ILE A 33 -8.16 1.37 4.00
CA ILE A 33 -6.73 1.71 3.87
C ILE A 33 -5.98 1.37 5.16
N GLY A 34 -6.49 1.82 6.31
CA GLY A 34 -5.87 1.57 7.62
C GLY A 34 -5.75 0.07 7.90
N SER A 35 -6.82 -0.68 7.67
CA SER A 35 -6.84 -2.13 7.86
C SER A 35 -5.83 -2.84 6.95
N ILE A 36 -5.75 -2.49 5.66
CA ILE A 36 -4.81 -3.11 4.72
C ILE A 36 -3.36 -2.79 5.11
N VAL A 37 -3.06 -1.54 5.45
CA VAL A 37 -1.71 -1.14 5.86
C VAL A 37 -1.27 -1.92 7.10
N ILE A 38 -2.11 -2.02 8.12
CA ILE A 38 -1.76 -2.67 9.39
C ILE A 38 -1.74 -4.20 9.25
N ASN A 39 -2.83 -4.78 8.76
CA ASN A 39 -3.06 -6.22 8.83
C ASN A 39 -2.44 -6.99 7.67
N LYS A 40 -2.11 -6.34 6.54
CA LYS A 40 -1.49 -6.99 5.39
C LYS A 40 -0.06 -6.48 5.19
N ILE A 41 0.12 -5.18 4.93
CA ILE A 41 1.43 -4.64 4.54
C ILE A 41 2.44 -4.71 5.70
N ARG A 42 2.15 -4.07 6.84
CA ARG A 42 3.07 -4.04 7.99
C ARG A 42 3.27 -5.39 8.65
N SER A 43 2.32 -6.31 8.48
CA SER A 43 2.45 -7.69 8.95
C SER A 43 3.37 -8.55 8.08
N THR A 44 3.69 -8.10 6.86
CA THR A 44 4.52 -8.86 5.93
C THR A 44 5.95 -8.93 6.45
N ARG A 45 6.47 -10.15 6.59
CA ARG A 45 7.83 -10.41 7.10
C ARG A 45 8.86 -9.64 6.27
N GLY A 46 9.67 -8.82 6.93
CA GLY A 46 10.72 -8.02 6.32
C GLY A 46 10.32 -6.57 6.05
N VAL A 47 9.05 -6.21 6.20
CA VAL A 47 8.63 -4.80 6.20
C VAL A 47 9.05 -4.17 7.53
N MET A 48 9.97 -3.21 7.46
CA MET A 48 10.50 -2.53 8.65
C MET A 48 9.68 -1.30 9.03
N ASP A 49 9.26 -0.51 8.04
CA ASP A 49 8.43 0.66 8.24
C ASP A 49 7.60 0.96 6.97
N THR A 50 6.56 1.78 7.12
CA THR A 50 5.68 2.20 6.03
C THR A 50 5.31 3.67 6.17
N LYS A 51 5.33 4.43 5.07
CA LYS A 51 4.78 5.78 4.97
C LYS A 51 3.58 5.77 4.03
N THR A 52 2.39 6.09 4.54
CA THR A 52 1.15 6.05 3.74
C THR A 52 0.81 7.46 3.23
N LEU A 53 0.75 7.62 1.91
CA LEU A 53 0.33 8.84 1.23
C LEU A 53 -1.14 8.68 0.80
N ILE A 54 -2.07 9.28 1.54
CA ILE A 54 -3.51 9.14 1.27
C ILE A 54 -3.93 10.16 0.21
N GLY A 55 -4.40 9.68 -0.93
CA GLY A 55 -5.10 10.47 -1.94
C GLY A 55 -6.58 10.16 -1.94
N THR A 56 -7.44 11.17 -1.88
CA THR A 56 -8.89 11.02 -2.08
C THR A 56 -9.38 11.96 -3.16
N LYS A 57 -10.29 11.48 -4.00
CA LYS A 57 -10.96 12.30 -5.02
C LYS A 57 -11.86 13.37 -4.39
N SER A 58 -12.20 13.27 -3.10
CA SER A 58 -12.96 14.30 -2.38
C SER A 58 -12.17 15.61 -2.14
N LEU A 59 -10.84 15.58 -2.31
CA LEU A 59 -9.96 16.76 -2.21
C LEU A 59 -9.69 17.41 -3.58
N SER A 60 -10.37 16.96 -4.64
CA SER A 60 -10.36 17.66 -5.94
C SER A 60 -11.32 18.85 -5.85
N GLY A 61 -10.77 20.02 -5.53
CA GLY A 61 -11.43 21.30 -5.82
C GLY A 61 -11.48 21.57 -7.32
#